data_AF-A0A915MV88-F1
#
_entry.id   AF-A0A915MV88-F1
#
_cell.length_a   1.000
_cell.length_b   1.000
_cell.length_c   1.000
_cell.angle_alpha   90.00
_cell.angle_beta   90.00
_cell.angle_gamma   90.00
#
_symmetry.space_group_name_H-M   'P 1'
#
loop_
_entity.id
_entity.type
_entity.pdbx_description
1 polymer ?
#
loop_
_entity_poly.entity_id
_entity_poly.type
_entity_poly.pdbx_seq_one_letter_code
_entity_poly.pdbx_strand_id
1 'polypeptide(L)'
;MPLGLTFSYPCVHNGLTSASLIRWTKGFCADGFKDKNIVQMLRDACSLEQIQLGVITLINDTVGTLLACSLVNGDCSVGLVVATGFNIAYMENVKSVPKLKNHDKLKDYKEICINTEIGAFGENETIEPYRTDFDRLLDRNSINPKEQIFEKMISAMMKVYIEE
;
A
#
# COMPACT_ATOMS: atom_id res chain seq x y z
N MET A 1 -2.94 -14.61 20.95
CA MET A 1 -1.62 -14.11 20.50
C MET A 1 -1.80 -12.77 19.78
N PRO A 2 -0.97 -11.74 20.03
CA PRO A 2 -1.02 -10.48 19.29
C PRO A 2 -0.50 -10.67 17.85
N LEU A 3 -1.18 -10.07 16.87
CA LEU A 3 -0.80 -10.12 15.45
C LEU A 3 -0.71 -8.71 14.85
N GLY A 4 0.43 -8.39 14.25
CA GLY A 4 0.53 -7.31 13.27
C GLY A 4 0.29 -7.88 11.86
N LEU A 5 -0.74 -7.40 11.19
CA LEU A 5 -1.13 -7.87 9.86
C LEU A 5 -0.50 -6.97 8.79
N THR A 6 0.45 -7.49 8.03
CA THR A 6 0.92 -6.81 6.82
C THR A 6 -0.02 -7.13 5.67
N PHE A 7 -0.66 -6.10 5.10
CA PHE A 7 -1.60 -6.21 4.00
C PHE A 7 -1.18 -5.26 2.87
N SER A 8 -0.51 -5.82 1.86
CA SER A 8 0.23 -5.10 0.83
C SER A 8 -0.64 -4.55 -0.32
N TYR A 9 -1.76 -3.93 0.00
CA TYR A 9 -2.68 -3.34 -0.98
C TYR A 9 -3.15 -1.95 -0.53
N PRO A 10 -3.52 -1.06 -1.48
CA PRO A 10 -4.01 0.26 -1.16
C PRO A 10 -5.26 0.20 -0.26
N CYS A 11 -5.16 0.78 0.93
CA CYS A 11 -6.22 0.77 1.93
C CYS A 11 -6.53 2.17 2.44
N VAL A 12 -7.80 2.43 2.76
CA VAL A 12 -8.19 3.55 3.62
C VAL A 12 -8.12 3.09 5.07
N HIS A 13 -7.23 3.71 5.85
CA HIS A 13 -7.12 3.42 7.28
C HIS A 13 -8.05 4.33 8.08
N ASN A 14 -8.98 3.72 8.82
CA ASN A 14 -9.86 4.39 9.78
C ASN A 14 -9.37 4.23 11.22
N GLY A 15 -8.38 3.36 11.44
CA GLY A 15 -7.69 3.13 12.71
C GLY A 15 -6.65 2.03 12.56
N LEU A 16 -5.90 1.73 13.63
CA LEU A 16 -4.85 0.71 13.60
C LEU A 16 -5.38 -0.68 13.20
N THR A 17 -6.59 -1.02 13.63
CA THR A 17 -7.23 -2.32 13.34
C THR A 17 -8.47 -2.17 12.45
N SER A 18 -8.53 -1.11 11.64
CA SER A 18 -9.67 -0.84 10.77
C SER A 18 -9.20 -0.24 9.46
N ALA A 19 -9.28 -1.03 8.40
CA ALA A 19 -8.92 -0.61 7.06
C ALA A 19 -9.85 -1.24 6.02
N SER A 20 -10.19 -0.48 5.00
CA SER A 20 -10.97 -0.93 3.84
C SER A 20 -10.11 -0.87 2.58
N LEU A 21 -10.14 -1.94 1.78
CA LEU A 21 -9.45 -1.99 0.50
C LEU A 21 -10.01 -0.94 -0.46
N ILE A 22 -9.12 -0.17 -1.10
CA ILE A 22 -9.50 0.77 -2.16
C ILE A 22 -9.70 0.01 -3.47
N ARG A 23 -8.67 -0.75 -3.88
CA ARG A 23 -8.67 -1.61 -5.06
C ARG A 23 -7.57 -2.65 -4.96
N TRP A 24 -7.76 -3.76 -5.65
CA TRP A 24 -6.70 -4.76 -5.81
C TRP A 24 -5.61 -4.25 -6.78
N THR A 25 -4.38 -4.67 -6.54
CA THR A 25 -3.22 -4.41 -7.40
C THR A 25 -2.46 -5.71 -7.62
N LYS A 26 -1.32 -5.68 -8.34
CA LYS A 26 -0.44 -6.85 -8.53
C LYS A 26 -1.15 -8.07 -9.14
N GLY A 27 -2.15 -7.82 -9.98
CA GLY A 27 -2.93 -8.85 -10.68
C GLY A 27 -3.97 -9.60 -9.83
N PHE A 28 -4.18 -9.21 -8.57
CA PHE A 28 -5.27 -9.77 -7.76
C PHE A 28 -6.63 -9.23 -8.23
N CYS A 29 -7.65 -10.09 -8.20
CA CYS A 29 -9.04 -9.71 -8.44
C CYS A 29 -9.96 -10.66 -7.65
N ALA A 30 -10.44 -10.20 -6.51
CA ALA A 30 -11.35 -10.96 -5.66
C ALA A 30 -12.58 -10.13 -5.27
N ASP A 31 -13.75 -10.74 -5.40
CA ASP A 31 -15.03 -10.10 -5.11
C ASP A 31 -15.33 -10.02 -3.62
N GLY A 32 -16.24 -9.11 -3.26
CA GLY A 32 -16.79 -9.03 -1.90
C GLY A 32 -15.89 -8.34 -0.87
N PHE A 33 -14.90 -7.57 -1.29
CA PHE A 33 -14.02 -6.77 -0.40
C PHE A 33 -14.40 -5.28 -0.32
N LYS A 34 -15.24 -4.81 -1.24
CA LYS A 34 -15.67 -3.41 -1.29
C LYS A 34 -16.35 -3.02 0.03
N ASP A 35 -15.91 -1.89 0.60
CA ASP A 35 -16.42 -1.30 1.84
C ASP A 35 -16.35 -2.22 3.09
N LYS A 36 -15.59 -3.31 3.03
CA LYS A 36 -15.41 -4.22 4.17
C LYS A 36 -14.13 -3.92 4.94
N ASN A 37 -14.20 -4.10 6.25
CA ASN A 37 -13.03 -4.02 7.12
C ASN A 37 -12.23 -5.33 7.02
N ILE A 38 -11.02 -5.25 6.46
CA ILE A 38 -10.13 -6.40 6.24
C ILE A 38 -9.81 -7.13 7.55
N VAL A 39 -9.62 -6.38 8.64
CA VAL A 39 -9.32 -6.98 9.95
C VAL A 39 -10.52 -7.74 10.50
N GLN A 40 -11.73 -7.25 10.27
CA GLN A 40 -12.94 -7.96 10.71
C GLN A 40 -13.14 -9.23 9.88
N MET A 41 -12.94 -9.18 8.56
CA MET A 41 -13.01 -10.36 7.71
C MET A 41 -12.04 -11.47 8.15
N LEU A 42 -10.81 -11.10 8.53
CA LEU A 42 -9.85 -12.06 9.08
C LEU A 42 -10.31 -12.63 10.43
N ARG A 43 -10.84 -11.79 11.33
CA ARG A 43 -11.36 -12.24 12.63
C ARG A 43 -12.54 -13.21 12.47
N ASP A 44 -13.46 -12.90 11.57
CA ASP A 44 -14.63 -13.75 11.29
C ASP A 44 -14.18 -15.11 10.75
N ALA A 45 -13.26 -15.13 9.79
CA ALA A 45 -12.69 -16.37 9.25
C ALA A 45 -11.97 -17.20 10.33
N CYS A 46 -11.16 -16.57 11.18
CA CYS A 46 -10.50 -17.27 12.30
C CYS A 46 -11.49 -17.79 13.34
N SER A 47 -12.59 -17.08 13.59
CA SER A 47 -13.62 -17.51 14.55
C SER A 47 -14.33 -18.78 14.09
N LEU A 48 -14.52 -18.99 12.79
CA LEU A 48 -15.09 -20.22 12.23
C LEU A 48 -14.21 -21.44 12.56
N GLU A 49 -12.89 -21.24 12.57
CA GLU A 49 -11.88 -22.26 12.87
C GLU A 49 -11.49 -22.30 14.36
N GLN A 50 -12.22 -21.61 15.24
CA GLN A 50 -11.93 -21.51 16.69
C GLN A 50 -10.53 -20.97 17.03
N ILE A 51 -9.94 -20.17 16.13
CA ILE A 51 -8.63 -19.54 16.32
C ILE A 51 -8.79 -18.19 17.04
N GLN A 52 -8.20 -18.06 18.23
CA GLN A 52 -8.18 -16.81 18.99
C GLN A 52 -7.10 -15.84 18.47
N LEU A 53 -7.52 -14.85 17.68
CA LEU A 53 -6.63 -13.88 17.06
C LEU A 53 -6.78 -12.47 17.63
N GLY A 54 -5.68 -11.91 18.15
CA GLY A 54 -5.61 -10.52 18.62
C GLY A 54 -4.92 -9.61 17.61
N VAL A 55 -5.60 -9.20 16.54
CA VAL A 55 -5.02 -8.23 15.58
C VAL A 55 -4.85 -6.88 16.27
N ILE A 56 -3.59 -6.43 16.42
CA ILE A 56 -3.23 -5.16 17.05
C ILE A 56 -3.03 -4.03 16.04
N THR A 57 -2.64 -4.37 14.81
CA THR A 57 -2.46 -3.39 13.74
C THR A 57 -2.57 -4.06 12.37
N LEU A 58 -2.99 -3.31 11.37
CA LEU A 58 -2.85 -3.60 9.95
C LEU A 58 -1.94 -2.52 9.35
N ILE A 59 -0.91 -2.93 8.63
CA ILE A 59 0.06 -2.04 7.98
C ILE A 59 0.32 -2.46 6.54
N ASN A 60 0.76 -1.52 5.71
CA ASN A 60 1.32 -1.82 4.39
C ASN A 60 2.74 -2.42 4.53
N ASP A 61 3.18 -3.25 3.58
CA ASP A 61 4.51 -3.86 3.59
C ASP A 61 5.66 -2.86 3.57
N THR A 62 5.51 -1.77 2.84
CA THR A 62 6.51 -0.72 2.72
C THR A 62 6.63 0.07 4.02
N VAL A 63 5.51 0.26 4.72
CA VAL A 63 5.49 0.79 6.11
C VAL A 63 6.16 -0.19 7.06
N GLY A 64 5.85 -1.49 6.97
CA GLY A 64 6.50 -2.53 7.76
C GLY A 64 8.02 -2.58 7.53
N THR A 65 8.44 -2.41 6.28
CA THR A 65 9.86 -2.34 5.88
C THR A 65 10.56 -1.16 6.55
N LEU A 66 9.96 0.04 6.46
CA LEU A 66 10.48 1.24 7.13
C LEU A 66 10.59 1.03 8.64
N LEU A 67 9.52 0.57 9.29
CA LEU A 67 9.49 0.38 10.74
C LEU A 67 10.50 -0.69 11.20
N ALA A 68 10.63 -1.79 10.45
CA ALA A 68 11.61 -2.83 10.78
C ALA A 68 13.05 -2.31 10.65
N CYS A 69 13.35 -1.52 9.62
CA CYS A 69 14.66 -0.91 9.45
C CYS A 69 14.94 0.17 10.50
N SER A 70 13.94 0.99 10.86
CA SER A 70 14.11 2.06 11.86
C SER A 70 14.32 1.55 13.28
N LEU A 71 13.81 0.35 13.59
CA LEU A 71 14.11 -0.34 14.86
C LEU A 71 15.59 -0.69 15.01
N VAL A 72 16.28 -0.97 13.90
CA VAL A 72 17.72 -1.32 13.89
C VAL A 72 18.57 -0.07 13.72
N ASN A 73 18.13 0.87 12.87
CA ASN A 73 18.82 2.12 12.59
C ASN A 73 17.85 3.30 12.73
N GLY A 74 17.97 4.06 13.82
CA GLY A 74 17.08 5.19 14.12
C GLY A 74 17.08 6.32 13.08
N ASP A 75 18.06 6.36 12.18
CA ASP A 75 18.12 7.35 11.09
C ASP A 75 17.31 6.91 9.85
N CYS A 76 16.80 5.68 9.81
CA CYS A 76 16.01 5.17 8.69
C CYS A 76 14.66 5.90 8.59
N SER A 77 14.52 6.73 7.56
CA SER A 77 13.34 7.57 7.35
C SER A 77 12.54 7.21 6.09
N VAL A 78 13.04 6.26 5.28
CA VAL A 78 12.42 5.82 4.02
C VAL A 78 12.45 4.29 3.91
N GLY A 79 11.31 3.69 3.59
CA GLY A 79 11.16 2.31 3.18
C GLY A 79 10.85 2.24 1.69
N LEU A 80 11.46 1.28 1.00
CA LEU A 80 11.32 1.07 -0.43
C LEU A 80 11.07 -0.41 -0.70
N VAL A 81 10.06 -0.71 -1.51
CA VAL A 81 9.80 -2.05 -2.03
C VAL A 81 9.95 -2.02 -3.54
N VAL A 82 10.87 -2.84 -4.06
CA VAL A 82 11.04 -3.09 -5.50
C VAL A 82 10.98 -4.61 -5.71
N ALA A 83 9.81 -5.10 -6.09
CA ALA A 83 9.55 -6.52 -6.28
C ALA A 83 8.46 -6.69 -7.34
N THR A 84 7.48 -7.59 -7.12
CA THR A 84 6.27 -7.70 -7.95
C THR A 84 5.56 -6.35 -8.10
N GLY A 85 5.57 -5.53 -7.05
CA GLY A 85 5.12 -4.14 -7.08
C GLY A 85 6.25 -3.15 -6.80
N PHE A 86 5.92 -1.86 -6.86
CA PHE A 86 6.82 -0.76 -6.53
C PHE A 86 6.12 0.24 -5.60
N ASN A 87 6.70 0.49 -4.44
CA ASN A 87 6.14 1.44 -3.49
C ASN A 87 7.19 2.06 -2.56
N ILE A 88 6.85 3.24 -2.01
CA ILE A 88 7.68 4.00 -1.08
C ILE A 88 6.85 4.40 0.14
N ALA A 89 7.45 4.27 1.32
CA ALA A 89 6.94 4.85 2.56
C ALA A 89 8.02 5.72 3.20
N TYR A 90 7.63 6.79 3.89
CA TYR A 90 8.58 7.68 4.56
C TYR A 90 8.00 8.31 5.82
N MET A 91 8.87 8.82 6.69
CA MET A 91 8.47 9.62 7.86
C MET A 91 8.28 11.08 7.46
N GLU A 92 7.09 11.62 7.70
CA GLU A 92 6.73 13.02 7.42
C GLU A 92 6.41 13.75 8.73
N ASN A 93 6.70 15.05 8.79
CA ASN A 93 6.26 15.89 9.88
C ASN A 93 4.74 16.06 9.82
N VAL A 94 4.04 15.83 10.94
CA VAL A 94 2.57 15.94 11.00
C VAL A 94 2.08 17.31 10.52
N LYS A 95 2.84 18.38 10.79
CA LYS A 95 2.50 19.75 10.37
C LYS A 95 2.56 19.95 8.85
N SER A 96 3.32 19.12 8.14
CA SER A 96 3.43 19.15 6.68
C SER A 96 2.23 18.51 5.98
N VAL A 97 1.38 17.75 6.69
CA VAL A 97 0.28 16.98 6.08
C VAL A 97 -1.04 17.76 6.19
N PRO A 98 -1.53 18.43 5.13
CA PRO A 98 -2.70 19.31 5.24
C PRO A 98 -3.98 18.56 5.62
N LYS A 99 -4.08 17.28 5.22
CA LYS A 99 -5.19 16.39 5.54
C LYS A 99 -5.36 16.14 7.04
N LEU A 100 -4.30 16.30 7.85
CA LEU A 100 -4.31 16.04 9.29
C LEU A 100 -4.61 17.28 10.14
N LYS A 101 -4.77 18.47 9.55
CA LYS A 101 -4.99 19.73 10.29
C LYS A 101 -6.19 19.68 11.25
N ASN A 102 -7.23 18.93 10.87
CA ASN A 102 -8.47 18.77 11.66
C ASN A 102 -8.51 17.47 12.48
N HIS A 103 -7.41 16.71 12.55
CA HIS A 103 -7.33 15.48 13.34
C HIS A 103 -6.71 15.75 14.71
N ASP A 104 -7.53 16.13 15.69
CA ASP A 104 -7.06 16.55 17.03
C ASP A 104 -6.16 15.52 17.73
N LYS A 105 -6.45 14.22 17.56
CA LYS A 105 -5.66 13.13 18.16
C LYS A 105 -4.24 12.97 17.61
N LEU A 106 -3.98 13.50 16.42
CA LEU A 106 -2.69 13.35 15.74
C LEU A 106 -1.79 14.58 15.93
N LYS A 107 -2.31 15.69 16.47
CA LYS A 107 -1.58 16.95 16.65
C LYS A 107 -0.40 16.85 17.62
N ASP A 108 -0.46 15.92 18.56
CA ASP A 108 0.57 15.72 19.59
C ASP A 108 1.78 14.91 19.08
N TYR A 109 1.66 14.28 17.91
CA TYR A 109 2.76 13.54 17.29
C TYR A 109 3.63 14.47 16.44
N LYS A 110 4.95 14.32 16.54
CA LYS A 110 5.91 15.08 15.74
C LYS A 110 5.92 14.62 14.27
N GLU A 111 5.94 13.31 14.08
CA GLU A 111 6.10 12.64 12.79
C GLU A 111 5.05 11.55 12.62
N ILE A 112 4.73 11.25 11.35
CA ILE A 112 3.81 10.21 10.93
C ILE A 112 4.40 9.46 9.74
N CYS A 113 4.20 8.15 9.69
CA CYS A 113 4.58 7.36 8.52
C CYS A 113 3.55 7.57 7.40
N ILE A 114 4.03 7.93 6.22
CA ILE A 114 3.24 8.08 4.99
C ILE A 114 3.53 6.90 4.08
N ASN A 115 2.51 6.09 3.81
CA ASN A 115 2.49 5.20 2.66
C ASN A 115 2.07 6.01 1.43
N THR A 116 2.94 6.10 0.43
CA THR A 116 2.69 6.96 -0.73
C THR A 116 1.76 6.33 -1.75
N GLU A 117 1.73 5.00 -1.84
CA GLU A 117 1.14 4.27 -2.96
C GLU A 117 1.57 4.87 -4.32
N ILE A 118 2.87 5.21 -4.44
CA ILE A 118 3.45 5.93 -5.58
C ILE A 118 3.28 5.19 -6.92
N GLY A 119 2.95 3.89 -6.90
CA GLY A 119 2.61 3.15 -8.10
C GLY A 119 1.53 3.80 -8.98
N ALA A 120 0.58 4.51 -8.36
CA ALA A 120 -0.49 5.24 -9.06
C ALA A 120 -0.04 6.59 -9.67
N PHE A 121 1.23 7.00 -9.50
CA PHE A 121 1.75 8.21 -10.14
C PHE A 121 1.66 8.08 -11.67
N GLY A 122 1.19 9.13 -12.34
CA GLY A 122 0.98 9.11 -13.79
C GLY A 122 -0.40 8.68 -14.28
N GLU A 123 -1.32 8.22 -13.41
CA GLU A 123 -2.70 7.88 -13.80
C GLU A 123 -3.47 9.07 -14.41
N ASN A 124 -3.04 10.29 -14.09
CA ASN A 124 -3.57 11.55 -14.64
C ASN A 124 -2.76 12.08 -15.84
N GLU A 125 -2.05 11.21 -16.56
CA GLU A 125 -1.27 11.52 -17.77
C GLU A 125 -0.05 12.44 -17.53
N THR A 126 0.29 12.75 -16.27
CA THR A 126 1.42 13.64 -15.92
C THR A 126 2.79 13.12 -16.37
N ILE A 127 2.92 11.80 -16.57
CA ILE A 127 4.16 11.17 -17.03
C ILE A 127 4.07 10.62 -18.46
N GLU A 128 2.99 10.90 -19.19
CA GLU A 128 2.79 10.42 -20.55
C GLU A 128 3.96 10.76 -21.50
N PRO A 129 4.62 11.93 -21.42
CA PRO A 129 5.80 12.24 -22.25
C PRO A 129 6.99 11.31 -22.04
N TYR A 130 7.05 10.59 -20.91
CA TYR A 130 8.14 9.67 -20.57
C TYR A 130 7.79 8.21 -20.87
N ARG A 131 6.57 7.91 -21.30
CA ARG A 131 6.15 6.54 -21.62
C ARG A 131 6.56 6.15 -23.03
N THR A 132 7.15 4.98 -23.15
CA THR A 132 7.43 4.31 -24.42
C THR A 132 6.19 3.59 -24.94
N ASP A 133 6.24 3.14 -26.19
CA ASP A 133 5.15 2.32 -26.76
C ASP A 133 5.04 0.96 -26.06
N PHE A 134 6.13 0.44 -25.49
CA PHE A 134 6.11 -0.76 -24.65
C PHE A 134 5.31 -0.53 -23.36
N ASP A 135 5.51 0.61 -22.68
CA ASP A 135 4.77 0.95 -21.46
C ASP A 135 3.27 1.12 -21.74
N ARG A 136 2.91 1.67 -22.92
CA ARG A 136 1.52 1.80 -23.36
C ARG A 136 0.91 0.45 -23.68
N LEU A 137 1.64 -0.42 -24.37
CA LEU A 137 1.16 -1.76 -24.72
C LEU A 137 0.95 -2.61 -23.47
N LEU A 138 1.91 -2.61 -22.55
CA LEU A 138 1.83 -3.29 -21.27
C LEU A 138 0.61 -2.84 -20.47
N ASP A 139 0.41 -1.52 -20.35
CA ASP A 139 -0.71 -0.95 -19.62
C ASP A 139 -2.06 -1.35 -20.23
N ARG A 140 -2.20 -1.27 -21.56
CA ARG A 140 -3.43 -1.66 -22.27
C ARG A 140 -3.79 -3.13 -22.08
N ASN A 141 -2.81 -4.01 -21.97
CA ASN A 141 -3.02 -5.46 -21.81
C ASN A 141 -3.02 -5.92 -20.35
N SER A 142 -2.80 -5.02 -19.40
CA SER A 142 -2.84 -5.34 -17.97
C SER A 142 -4.27 -5.57 -17.47
N ILE A 143 -4.40 -6.21 -16.31
CA ILE A 143 -5.69 -6.43 -15.63
C ILE A 143 -6.34 -5.10 -15.22
N ASN A 144 -5.54 -4.04 -15.03
CA ASN A 144 -5.96 -2.72 -14.60
C ASN A 144 -5.45 -1.62 -15.55
N PRO A 145 -5.98 -1.51 -16.79
CA PRO A 145 -5.54 -0.50 -17.73
C PRO A 145 -5.73 0.92 -17.19
N LYS A 146 -4.77 1.80 -17.47
CA LYS A 146 -4.69 3.18 -16.99
C LYS A 146 -4.46 3.35 -15.49
N GLU A 147 -4.28 2.28 -14.75
CA GLU A 147 -3.95 2.31 -13.32
C GLU A 147 -2.50 1.89 -13.06
N GLN A 148 -1.94 2.26 -11.91
CA GLN A 148 -0.61 1.81 -11.47
C GLN A 148 0.50 2.09 -12.50
N ILE A 149 0.43 3.23 -13.21
CA ILE A 149 1.30 3.54 -14.36
C ILE A 149 2.78 3.52 -13.95
N PHE A 150 3.15 4.18 -12.86
CA PHE A 150 4.54 4.22 -12.41
C PHE A 150 5.03 2.86 -11.91
N GLU A 151 4.16 2.09 -11.24
CA GLU A 151 4.49 0.73 -10.83
C GLU A 151 4.77 -0.16 -12.05
N LYS A 152 3.98 -0.05 -13.13
CA LYS A 152 4.19 -0.82 -14.35
C LYS A 152 5.53 -0.55 -15.04
N MET A 153 6.04 0.68 -14.94
CA MET A 153 7.30 1.09 -15.54
C MET A 153 8.53 0.61 -14.76
N ILE A 154 8.38 0.22 -13.48
CA ILE A 154 9.51 -0.07 -12.57
C ILE A 154 9.50 -1.50 -12.04
N SER A 155 8.32 -2.06 -11.76
CA SER A 155 8.19 -3.32 -11.04
C SER A 155 8.70 -4.52 -11.84
N ALA A 156 9.14 -5.56 -11.12
CA ALA A 156 9.66 -6.77 -11.73
C ALA A 156 8.58 -7.61 -12.42
N MET A 157 7.32 -7.53 -11.97
CA MET A 157 6.20 -8.30 -12.52
C MET A 157 6.00 -8.05 -14.02
N MET A 158 6.28 -6.83 -14.47
CA MET A 158 6.01 -6.43 -15.85
C MET A 158 7.15 -6.78 -16.81
N LYS A 159 8.34 -7.11 -16.31
CA LYS A 159 9.44 -7.60 -17.15
C LYS A 159 9.18 -9.00 -17.70
N VAL A 160 8.37 -9.81 -17.01
CA VAL A 160 8.09 -11.20 -17.41
C VAL A 160 7.11 -11.29 -18.58
N TYR A 161 6.19 -10.34 -18.74
CA TYR A 161 5.18 -10.34 -19.81
C TYR A 161 5.73 -10.01 -21.22
N ILE A 162 7.02 -9.71 -21.36
CA ILE A 162 7.66 -9.36 -22.64
C ILE A 162 8.46 -10.57 -23.20
N GLU A 163 8.61 -11.66 -22.44
CA GLU A 163 9.38 -12.85 -22.85
C GLU A 163 8.53 -14.07 -23.26
N GLU A 164 7.21 -13.92 -23.44
CA GLU A 164 6.31 -14.92 -24.04
C GLU A 164 5.63 -14.40 -25.31
#